data_AF-A0AAD1AZY5-F1
#
_entry.id   AF-A0AAD1AZY5-F1
#
_cell.length_a   1.000
_cell.length_b   1.000
_cell.length_c   1.000
_cell.angle_alpha   90.00
_cell.angle_beta   90.00
_cell.angle_gamma   90.00
#
_symmetry.space_group_name_H-M   'P 1'
#
loop_
_entity.id
_entity.type
_entity.pdbx_description
1 polymer ?
#
loop_
_entity_poly.entity_id
_entity_poly.type
_entity_poly.pdbx_seq_one_letter_code
_entity_poly.pdbx_strand_id
1 'polypeptide(L)'
;MNDDVDGLISECEAFDPHYIDLQPAALMLQQKPVPQRFVIEGLIPEPVAAAIVAPGSTGKSFFLMQAAAAVATGTPFFGCPVTRPGGVLMIGAEDDKEELSRRLHAIASVSGWADWREEHKALGENFYPVSRLGQDNRLTEKLEGNITQRPGWIQAILDAASRVPNLRLIILDPVSRFRSGDENDNEAATKFVEALETIRQATGVTVLCAHHSRKGSTGDTADDIRGASSFVDALRFAATLAVPNPEQAKKMGLDDDECRKLVRFKVVKSNYRTDTDAFWMRRTTGGALEWTEAPMVIKGADERAEKRYQDALPLIVKKVKDGNKRANRFRQYAGKEGIFGMGEQSLRGCVARAIEEGAITQAANGDLSVPTG
;
A
#
# COMPACT_ATOMS: atom_id res chain seq x y z
N MET A 1 19.57 64.79 27.68
CA MET A 1 19.77 63.59 28.51
C MET A 1 18.93 62.51 27.89
N ASN A 2 19.61 61.76 27.00
CA ASN A 2 19.35 60.46 26.37
C ASN A 2 17.93 60.23 25.86
N ASP A 3 17.65 60.37 24.55
CA ASP A 3 18.17 59.59 23.39
C ASP A 3 18.00 58.08 23.54
N ASP A 4 17.49 57.49 22.45
CA ASP A 4 17.40 56.06 22.08
C ASP A 4 16.05 55.36 22.30
N VAL A 5 15.08 55.67 21.42
CA VAL A 5 13.91 54.81 21.12
C VAL A 5 13.98 54.25 19.69
N ASP A 6 15.12 54.37 19.00
CA ASP A 6 15.26 54.06 17.55
C ASP A 6 16.33 53.01 17.21
N GLY A 7 16.63 52.08 18.11
CA GLY A 7 17.62 51.03 17.82
C GLY A 7 17.33 49.73 18.54
N LEU A 8 16.52 48.85 17.94
CA LEU A 8 16.53 47.39 18.19
C LEU A 8 15.71 46.57 17.14
N ILE A 9 15.55 47.10 15.92
CA ILE A 9 15.11 46.31 14.75
C ILE A 9 16.24 46.35 13.73
N SER A 10 17.33 45.65 14.02
CA SER A 10 18.42 45.40 13.08
C SER A 10 19.42 44.46 13.73
N GLU A 11 19.04 43.20 13.87
CA GLU A 11 20.02 42.11 13.89
C GLU A 11 19.29 40.87 13.37
N CYS A 12 19.64 40.48 12.14
CA CYS A 12 19.39 39.12 11.67
C CYS A 12 20.20 38.20 12.58
N GLU A 13 19.66 37.84 13.73
CA GLU A 13 20.18 36.75 14.54
C GLU A 13 20.14 35.49 13.67
N ALA A 14 21.32 34.96 13.39
CA ALA A 14 21.46 33.65 12.78
C ALA A 14 20.68 32.67 13.66
N PHE A 15 19.59 32.13 13.13
CA PHE A 15 18.76 31.13 13.79
C PHE A 15 19.66 30.02 14.34
N ASP A 16 19.77 29.92 15.67
CA ASP A 16 20.57 28.85 16.30
C ASP A 16 19.92 27.51 15.95
N PRO A 17 20.58 26.62 15.19
CA PRO A 17 20.03 25.32 14.81
C PRO A 17 19.80 24.41 16.03
N HIS A 18 20.32 24.76 17.20
CA HIS A 18 20.10 24.07 18.46
C HIS A 18 19.01 24.69 19.34
N TYR A 19 18.35 25.76 18.87
CA TYR A 19 17.20 26.33 19.57
C TYR A 19 16.03 25.34 19.59
N ILE A 20 15.56 25.02 20.80
CA ILE A 20 14.37 24.20 21.01
C ILE A 20 13.22 25.15 21.38
N ASP A 21 12.26 25.33 20.47
CA ASP A 21 11.05 26.09 20.73
C ASP A 21 10.15 25.35 21.74
N LEU A 22 10.04 25.89 22.96
CA LEU A 22 9.23 25.33 24.03
C LEU A 22 7.86 25.99 24.07
N GLN A 23 6.81 25.25 23.70
CA GLN A 23 5.43 25.69 23.82
C GLN A 23 4.67 24.93 24.93
N PRO A 24 4.15 25.63 25.96
CA PRO A 24 3.28 25.01 26.96
C PRO A 24 2.02 24.41 26.34
N ALA A 25 1.68 23.18 26.74
CA ALA A 25 0.50 22.46 26.22
C ALA A 25 -0.82 23.25 26.38
N ALA A 26 -0.95 24.07 27.43
CA ALA A 26 -2.11 24.92 27.64
C ALA A 26 -2.33 25.94 26.51
N LEU A 27 -1.26 26.48 25.91
CA LEU A 27 -1.38 27.40 24.77
C LEU A 27 -1.83 26.65 23.51
N MET A 28 -1.37 25.42 23.31
CA MET A 28 -1.80 24.58 22.19
C MET A 28 -3.30 24.26 22.27
N LEU A 29 -3.83 24.00 23.48
CA LEU A 29 -5.25 23.71 23.69
C LEU A 29 -6.18 24.91 23.46
N GLN A 30 -5.67 26.14 23.48
CA GLN A 30 -6.44 27.34 23.16
C GLN A 30 -6.69 27.50 21.66
N GLN A 31 -5.92 26.81 20.82
CA GLN A 31 -6.07 26.84 19.37
C GLN A 31 -6.84 25.60 18.91
N LYS A 32 -7.91 25.81 18.14
CA LYS A 32 -8.61 24.69 17.51
C LYS A 32 -7.64 24.00 16.53
N PRO A 33 -7.46 22.66 16.62
CA PRO A 33 -6.53 21.98 15.74
C PRO A 33 -6.97 22.12 14.28
N VAL A 34 -6.01 22.35 13.39
CA VAL A 34 -6.25 22.30 11.95
C VAL A 34 -6.66 20.86 11.60
N PRO A 35 -7.77 20.66 10.85
CA PRO A 35 -8.17 19.33 10.43
C PRO A 35 -7.04 18.64 9.68
N GLN A 36 -6.95 17.33 9.84
CA GLN A 36 -6.02 16.54 9.05
C GLN A 36 -6.35 16.72 7.57
N ARG A 37 -5.31 17.01 6.77
CA ARG A 37 -5.45 17.20 5.33
C ARG A 37 -5.06 15.94 4.60
N PHE A 38 -5.58 15.79 3.39
CA PHE A 38 -5.25 14.72 2.48
C PHE A 38 -4.92 15.29 1.10
N VAL A 39 -4.01 14.62 0.41
CA VAL A 39 -3.81 14.80 -1.04
C VAL A 39 -4.98 14.17 -1.79
N ILE A 40 -5.40 12.98 -1.33
CA ILE A 40 -6.55 12.23 -1.81
C ILE A 40 -7.34 11.79 -0.57
N GLU A 41 -8.60 12.22 -0.47
CA GLU A 41 -9.41 12.09 0.76
C GLU A 41 -9.53 10.64 1.21
N GLY A 42 -9.29 10.43 2.51
CA GLY A 42 -9.36 9.11 3.13
C GLY A 42 -8.28 8.11 2.66
N LEU A 43 -7.34 8.54 1.80
CA LEU A 43 -6.34 7.65 1.19
C LEU A 43 -4.89 8.11 1.45
N ILE A 44 -4.50 9.29 0.98
CA ILE A 44 -3.10 9.78 1.08
C ILE A 44 -3.07 11.03 1.96
N PRO A 45 -2.51 10.98 3.19
CA PRO A 45 -2.48 12.11 4.11
C PRO A 45 -1.54 13.23 3.63
N GLU A 46 -1.71 14.43 4.21
CA GLU A 46 -0.92 15.61 3.90
C GLU A 46 -0.65 16.51 5.12
N PRO A 47 0.59 17.02 5.29
CA PRO A 47 1.80 16.72 4.52
C PRO A 47 2.60 15.57 5.14
N VAL A 48 3.02 14.59 4.34
CA VAL A 48 3.86 13.46 4.80
C VAL A 48 4.95 13.08 3.80
N ALA A 49 6.00 12.40 4.27
CA ALA A 49 6.82 11.55 3.40
C ALA A 49 6.10 10.20 3.25
N ALA A 50 5.87 9.78 2.01
CA ALA A 50 5.04 8.63 1.68
C ALA A 50 5.69 7.74 0.61
N ALA A 51 5.36 6.45 0.61
CA ALA A 51 5.79 5.52 -0.45
C ALA A 51 4.68 4.62 -0.98
N ILE A 52 4.75 4.36 -2.29
CA ILE A 52 4.08 3.24 -2.94
C ILE A 52 5.12 2.17 -3.23
N VAL A 53 4.95 1.01 -2.62
CA VAL A 53 5.86 -0.12 -2.72
C VAL A 53 5.27 -1.16 -3.65
N ALA A 54 6.03 -1.62 -4.63
CA ALA A 54 5.57 -2.74 -5.45
C ALA A 54 6.71 -3.46 -6.16
N PRO A 55 6.52 -4.74 -6.54
CA PRO A 55 7.41 -5.39 -7.48
C PRO A 55 7.52 -4.62 -8.80
N GLY A 56 8.62 -4.85 -9.53
CA GLY A 56 8.75 -4.37 -10.91
C GLY A 56 7.55 -4.78 -11.77
N SER A 57 7.17 -3.93 -12.72
CA SER A 57 6.08 -4.17 -13.67
C SER A 57 4.67 -4.31 -13.07
N THR A 58 4.45 -3.93 -11.80
CA THR A 58 3.11 -3.98 -11.15
C THR A 58 2.20 -2.81 -11.54
N GLY A 59 2.74 -1.73 -12.11
CA GLY A 59 1.97 -0.55 -12.52
C GLY A 59 2.15 0.68 -11.62
N LYS A 60 3.22 0.74 -10.81
CA LYS A 60 3.53 1.89 -9.94
C LYS A 60 3.51 3.23 -10.67
N SER A 61 4.21 3.33 -11.80
CA SER A 61 4.30 4.59 -12.54
C SER A 61 2.94 5.03 -13.08
N PHE A 62 2.09 4.09 -13.52
CA PHE A 62 0.69 4.40 -13.88
C PHE A 62 -0.12 4.85 -12.66
N PHE A 63 -0.04 4.13 -11.54
CA PHE A 63 -0.73 4.51 -10.31
C PHE A 63 -0.35 5.93 -9.85
N LEU A 64 0.95 6.23 -9.81
CA LEU A 64 1.48 7.53 -9.41
C LEU A 64 1.07 8.64 -10.38
N MET A 65 1.14 8.38 -11.69
CA MET A 65 0.76 9.36 -12.71
C MET A 65 -0.76 9.61 -12.72
N GLN A 66 -1.57 8.59 -12.46
CA GLN A 66 -3.03 8.74 -12.29
C GLN A 66 -3.37 9.51 -11.01
N ALA A 67 -2.64 9.28 -9.92
CA ALA A 67 -2.79 10.07 -8.69
C ALA A 67 -2.44 11.54 -8.95
N ALA A 68 -1.34 11.81 -9.67
CA ALA A 68 -0.96 13.15 -10.07
C ALA A 68 -2.01 13.83 -10.93
N ALA A 69 -2.55 13.12 -11.93
CA ALA A 69 -3.57 13.64 -12.82
C ALA A 69 -4.89 13.92 -12.07
N ALA A 70 -5.29 13.04 -11.15
CA ALA A 70 -6.46 13.24 -10.30
C ALA A 70 -6.29 14.47 -9.40
N VAL A 71 -5.12 14.66 -8.79
CA VAL A 71 -4.82 15.85 -7.97
C VAL A 71 -4.79 17.12 -8.81
N ALA A 72 -4.24 17.07 -10.03
CA ALA A 72 -4.16 18.22 -10.93
C ALA A 72 -5.54 18.67 -11.45
N THR A 73 -6.45 17.72 -11.67
CA THR A 73 -7.78 17.95 -12.25
C THR A 73 -8.89 18.06 -11.22
N GLY A 74 -8.70 17.57 -10.00
CA GLY A 74 -9.75 17.46 -8.98
C GLY A 74 -10.72 16.30 -9.21
N THR A 75 -10.39 15.40 -10.13
CA THR A 75 -11.22 14.22 -10.41
C THR A 75 -11.03 13.14 -9.32
N PRO A 76 -12.06 12.33 -9.03
CA PRO A 76 -11.94 11.25 -8.06
C PRO A 76 -10.88 10.22 -8.46
N PHE A 77 -10.00 9.86 -7.53
CA PHE A 77 -8.98 8.83 -7.72
C PHE A 77 -9.51 7.47 -7.25
N PHE A 78 -9.90 6.60 -8.20
CA PHE A 78 -10.47 5.28 -7.90
C PHE A 78 -11.63 5.32 -6.87
N GLY A 79 -12.50 6.33 -7.00
CA GLY A 79 -13.62 6.58 -6.09
C GLY A 79 -13.28 7.41 -4.86
N CYS A 80 -11.99 7.68 -4.57
CA CYS A 80 -11.57 8.56 -3.49
C CYS A 80 -11.62 10.03 -3.95
N PRO A 81 -12.33 10.93 -3.26
CA PRO A 81 -12.41 12.34 -3.66
C PRO A 81 -11.08 13.08 -3.63
N VAL A 82 -10.92 14.07 -4.51
CA VAL A 82 -9.86 15.08 -4.46
C VAL A 82 -10.53 16.43 -4.24
N THR A 83 -10.60 16.90 -2.99
CA THR A 83 -11.33 18.14 -2.64
C THR A 83 -10.51 19.41 -2.86
N ARG A 84 -9.19 19.27 -2.94
CA ARG A 84 -8.23 20.39 -3.06
C ARG A 84 -7.28 20.13 -4.23
N PRO A 85 -7.75 20.34 -5.48
CA PRO A 85 -6.88 20.22 -6.65
C PRO A 85 -5.76 21.25 -6.64
N GLY A 86 -4.68 20.96 -7.38
CA GLY A 86 -3.59 21.90 -7.57
C GLY A 86 -2.34 21.26 -8.16
N GLY A 87 -1.24 22.01 -8.12
CA GLY A 87 -0.01 21.68 -8.81
C GLY A 87 0.63 20.37 -8.35
N VAL A 88 1.12 19.57 -9.29
CA VAL A 88 1.85 18.33 -9.05
C VAL A 88 3.16 18.34 -9.82
N LEU A 89 4.27 18.17 -9.11
CA LEU A 89 5.60 17.96 -9.69
C LEU A 89 5.94 16.47 -9.64
N MET A 90 6.03 15.81 -10.78
CA MET A 90 6.48 14.41 -10.85
C MET A 90 7.85 14.35 -11.52
N ILE A 91 8.85 13.85 -10.80
CA ILE A 91 10.21 13.66 -11.31
C ILE A 91 10.42 12.17 -11.51
N GLY A 92 10.43 11.74 -12.78
CA GLY A 92 10.66 10.36 -13.19
C GLY A 92 12.10 10.16 -13.67
N ALA A 93 12.73 9.07 -13.25
CA ALA A 93 14.13 8.76 -13.61
C ALA A 93 14.29 7.56 -14.55
N GLU A 94 13.20 6.89 -14.93
CA GLU A 94 13.23 5.67 -15.77
C GLU A 94 12.57 5.82 -17.14
N ASP A 95 11.62 6.75 -17.29
CA ASP A 95 10.91 6.98 -18.55
C ASP A 95 11.40 8.26 -19.24
N ASP A 96 11.51 8.23 -20.56
CA ASP A 96 11.75 9.43 -21.38
C ASP A 96 10.45 10.23 -21.61
N LYS A 97 10.57 11.36 -22.32
CA LYS A 97 9.41 12.22 -22.61
C LYS A 97 8.36 11.54 -23.49
N GLU A 98 8.77 10.67 -24.41
CA GLU A 98 7.83 9.98 -25.29
C GLU A 98 7.00 8.97 -24.50
N GLU A 99 7.63 8.22 -23.61
CA GLU A 99 6.94 7.26 -22.77
C GLU A 99 6.01 7.94 -21.77
N LEU A 100 6.45 9.04 -21.14
CA LEU A 100 5.55 9.88 -20.31
C LEU A 100 4.33 10.35 -21.12
N SER A 101 4.53 10.77 -22.38
CA SER A 101 3.43 11.13 -23.27
C SER A 101 2.50 9.96 -23.56
N ARG A 102 3.01 8.77 -23.90
CA ARG A 102 2.20 7.57 -24.13
C ARG A 102 1.35 7.22 -22.91
N ARG A 103 1.94 7.28 -21.70
CA ARG A 103 1.22 7.04 -20.44
C ARG A 103 0.11 8.06 -20.22
N LEU A 104 0.35 9.35 -20.44
CA LEU A 104 -0.68 10.38 -20.33
C LEU A 104 -1.86 10.14 -21.26
N HIS A 105 -1.60 9.76 -22.52
CA HIS A 105 -2.66 9.43 -23.47
C HIS A 105 -3.47 8.20 -23.03
N ALA A 106 -2.81 7.17 -22.50
CA ALA A 106 -3.50 6.01 -21.94
C ALA A 106 -4.39 6.40 -20.75
N ILE A 107 -3.90 7.27 -19.85
CA ILE A 107 -4.64 7.78 -18.70
C ILE A 107 -5.84 8.63 -19.13
N ALA A 108 -5.64 9.55 -20.08
CA ALA A 108 -6.71 10.39 -20.60
C ALA A 108 -7.80 9.55 -21.28
N SER A 109 -7.42 8.48 -21.99
CA SER A 109 -8.36 7.56 -22.62
C SER A 109 -9.25 6.84 -21.61
N VAL A 110 -8.68 6.21 -20.58
CA VAL A 110 -9.47 5.48 -19.57
C VAL A 110 -10.28 6.39 -18.65
N SER A 111 -9.82 7.63 -18.46
CA SER A 111 -10.52 8.61 -17.65
C SER A 111 -11.64 9.33 -18.41
N GLY A 112 -11.80 9.04 -19.71
CA GLY A 112 -12.77 9.70 -20.58
C GLY A 112 -12.43 11.15 -20.93
N TRP A 113 -11.19 11.60 -20.70
CA TRP A 113 -10.76 12.98 -20.90
C TRP A 113 -10.37 13.32 -22.33
N ALA A 114 -10.28 12.34 -23.22
CA ALA A 114 -9.77 12.53 -24.59
C ALA A 114 -10.45 13.68 -25.36
N ASP A 115 -11.73 13.95 -25.08
CA ASP A 115 -12.52 15.01 -25.72
C ASP A 115 -12.79 16.22 -24.80
N TRP A 116 -12.31 16.22 -23.56
CA TRP A 116 -12.67 17.22 -22.54
C TRP A 116 -11.64 18.35 -22.44
N ARG A 117 -12.11 19.59 -22.64
CA ARG A 117 -11.24 20.77 -22.65
C ARG A 117 -10.79 21.22 -21.26
N GLU A 118 -11.61 21.02 -20.23
CA GLU A 118 -11.35 21.55 -18.89
C GLU A 118 -10.25 20.76 -18.17
N GLU A 119 -10.30 19.43 -18.21
CA GLU A 119 -9.29 18.55 -17.64
C GLU A 119 -7.96 18.68 -18.39
N HIS A 120 -8.00 18.76 -19.72
CA HIS A 120 -6.80 19.04 -20.52
C HIS A 120 -6.15 20.38 -20.12
N LYS A 121 -6.96 21.41 -19.89
CA LYS A 121 -6.49 22.71 -19.41
C LYS A 121 -5.90 22.58 -17.99
N ALA A 122 -6.61 21.94 -17.07
CA ALA A 122 -6.15 21.73 -15.69
C ALA A 122 -4.85 20.92 -15.65
N LEU A 123 -4.69 19.89 -16.48
CA LEU A 123 -3.44 19.15 -16.62
C LEU A 123 -2.30 20.05 -17.13
N GLY A 124 -2.57 20.89 -18.13
CA GLY A 124 -1.58 21.84 -18.65
C GLY A 124 -1.18 22.94 -17.66
N GLU A 125 -2.07 23.31 -16.74
CA GLU A 125 -1.84 24.33 -15.71
C GLU A 125 -1.24 23.77 -14.42
N ASN A 126 -1.53 22.50 -14.09
CA ASN A 126 -1.23 21.93 -12.78
C ASN A 126 -0.33 20.70 -12.80
N PHE A 127 -0.15 19.96 -13.91
CA PHE A 127 0.65 18.73 -13.89
C PHE A 127 1.98 18.87 -14.66
N TYR A 128 3.08 18.70 -13.93
CA TYR A 128 4.45 18.84 -14.44
C TYR A 128 5.24 17.52 -14.34
N PRO A 129 5.08 16.59 -15.31
CA PRO A 129 5.91 15.40 -15.41
C PRO A 129 7.28 15.74 -16.03
N VAL A 130 8.35 15.45 -15.30
CA VAL A 130 9.74 15.74 -15.67
C VAL A 130 10.49 14.42 -15.85
N SER A 131 10.99 14.18 -17.06
CA SER A 131 11.92 13.07 -17.32
C SER A 131 13.35 13.49 -16.96
N ARG A 132 13.98 12.64 -16.15
CA ARG A 132 15.39 12.70 -15.75
C ARG A 132 16.12 11.39 -16.11
N LEU A 133 15.63 10.69 -17.14
CA LEU A 133 16.22 9.44 -17.60
C LEU A 133 17.72 9.62 -17.92
N GLY A 134 18.54 8.72 -17.38
CA GLY A 134 19.99 8.71 -17.59
C GLY A 134 20.76 9.77 -16.81
N GLN A 135 20.11 10.53 -15.93
CA GLN A 135 20.73 11.58 -15.13
C GLN A 135 20.94 11.14 -13.67
N ASP A 136 21.88 11.78 -12.97
CA ASP A 136 22.05 11.57 -11.53
C ASP A 136 20.96 12.34 -10.76
N ASN A 137 20.09 11.60 -10.06
CA ASN A 137 18.92 12.13 -9.37
C ASN A 137 19.00 11.92 -7.85
N ARG A 138 20.17 11.51 -7.34
CA ARG A 138 20.31 11.08 -5.95
C ARG A 138 20.21 12.27 -5.00
N LEU A 139 19.28 12.20 -4.05
CA LEU A 139 19.08 13.14 -2.93
C LEU A 139 20.12 12.97 -1.83
N THR A 140 20.85 11.86 -1.86
CA THR A 140 21.89 11.50 -0.89
C THR A 140 23.17 11.15 -1.62
N GLU A 141 24.31 11.35 -0.99
CA GLU A 141 25.63 11.01 -1.53
C GLU A 141 26.52 10.37 -0.47
N LYS A 142 27.57 9.67 -0.92
CA LYS A 142 28.55 9.07 -0.02
C LYS A 142 29.76 9.99 0.09
N LEU A 143 29.95 10.60 1.26
CA LEU A 143 31.07 11.47 1.59
C LEU A 143 31.84 10.88 2.76
N GLU A 144 33.16 10.69 2.58
CA GLU A 144 34.06 10.17 3.63
C GLU A 144 33.60 8.85 4.27
N GLY A 145 32.90 8.01 3.50
CA GLY A 145 32.39 6.72 3.97
C GLY A 145 30.96 6.76 4.52
N ASN A 146 30.42 7.94 4.84
CA ASN A 146 29.07 8.11 5.38
C ASN A 146 28.07 8.50 4.29
N ILE A 147 26.80 8.11 4.46
CA ILE A 147 25.71 8.58 3.60
C ILE A 147 25.21 9.92 4.16
N THR A 148 25.13 10.94 3.31
CA THR A 148 24.68 12.28 3.69
C THR A 148 23.63 12.79 2.69
N GLN A 149 22.86 13.82 3.05
CA GLN A 149 22.00 14.51 2.09
C GLN A 149 22.87 15.27 1.07
N ARG A 150 22.37 15.42 -0.15
CA ARG A 150 23.00 16.18 -1.24
C ARG A 150 22.27 17.52 -1.40
N PRO A 151 22.70 18.61 -0.73
CA PRO A 151 21.90 19.82 -0.62
C PRO A 151 21.62 20.48 -1.97
N GLY A 152 22.60 20.46 -2.88
CA GLY A 152 22.44 21.08 -4.20
C GLY A 152 21.31 20.48 -5.03
N TRP A 153 21.10 19.16 -4.95
CA TRP A 153 20.00 18.53 -5.68
C TRP A 153 18.66 18.70 -4.97
N ILE A 154 18.64 18.67 -3.63
CA ILE A 154 17.45 19.04 -2.85
C ILE A 154 17.00 20.45 -3.21
N GLN A 155 17.93 21.42 -3.23
CA GLN A 155 17.63 22.81 -3.60
C GLN A 155 17.08 22.91 -5.03
N ALA A 156 17.65 22.18 -5.99
CA ALA A 156 17.13 22.17 -7.36
C ALA A 156 15.67 21.68 -7.45
N ILE A 157 15.27 20.70 -6.62
CA ILE A 157 13.87 20.25 -6.53
C ILE A 157 13.01 21.34 -5.89
N LEU A 158 13.47 22.00 -4.82
CA LEU A 158 12.76 23.11 -4.19
C LEU A 158 12.55 24.28 -5.17
N ASP A 159 13.56 24.60 -5.97
CA ASP A 159 13.49 25.64 -6.99
C ASP A 159 12.51 25.26 -8.12
N ALA A 160 12.41 23.98 -8.49
CA ALA A 160 11.41 23.52 -9.44
C ALA A 160 10.00 23.56 -8.84
N ALA A 161 9.86 23.13 -7.58
CA ALA A 161 8.62 23.12 -6.83
C ALA A 161 8.04 24.54 -6.62
N SER A 162 8.88 25.54 -6.38
CA SER A 162 8.45 26.94 -6.22
C SER A 162 7.88 27.57 -7.50
N ARG A 163 8.17 26.98 -8.67
CA ARG A 163 7.63 27.39 -9.97
C ARG A 163 6.31 26.73 -10.32
N VAL A 164 5.86 25.76 -9.52
CA VAL A 164 4.59 25.05 -9.72
C VAL A 164 3.49 25.79 -8.94
N PRO A 165 2.47 26.35 -9.63
CA PRO A 165 1.40 27.08 -8.96
C PRO A 165 0.57 26.15 -8.07
N ASN A 166 0.16 26.65 -6.90
CA ASN A 166 -0.69 25.93 -5.95
C ASN A 166 -0.23 24.48 -5.69
N LEU A 167 1.07 24.27 -5.50
CA LEU A 167 1.66 22.94 -5.31
C LEU A 167 0.93 22.15 -4.20
N ARG A 168 0.61 20.89 -4.50
CA ARG A 168 -0.11 19.95 -3.62
C ARG A 168 0.64 18.65 -3.39
N LEU A 169 1.49 18.25 -4.34
CA LEU A 169 2.14 16.94 -4.33
C LEU A 169 3.46 16.99 -5.11
N ILE A 170 4.48 16.36 -4.54
CA ILE A 170 5.74 16.03 -5.24
C ILE A 170 5.83 14.51 -5.35
N ILE A 171 6.15 13.99 -6.53
CA ILE A 171 6.32 12.56 -6.80
C ILE A 171 7.75 12.28 -7.27
N LEU A 172 8.40 11.27 -6.69
CA LEU A 172 9.72 10.77 -7.10
C LEU A 172 9.63 9.29 -7.53
N ASP A 173 9.91 8.99 -8.78
CA ASP A 173 9.77 7.62 -9.33
C ASP A 173 11.03 7.14 -10.07
N PRO A 174 11.73 6.07 -9.62
CA PRO A 174 11.63 5.35 -8.34
C PRO A 174 12.79 5.67 -7.38
N VAL A 175 12.62 5.37 -6.08
CA VAL A 175 13.60 5.56 -4.99
C VAL A 175 14.99 5.04 -5.33
N SER A 176 15.11 3.92 -6.06
CA SER A 176 16.40 3.35 -6.48
C SER A 176 17.24 4.28 -7.36
N ARG A 177 16.63 5.29 -7.99
CA ARG A 177 17.30 6.34 -8.76
C ARG A 177 17.51 7.64 -7.99
N PHE A 178 16.87 7.80 -6.84
CA PHE A 178 16.96 9.00 -5.98
C PHE A 178 17.77 8.77 -4.70
N ARG A 179 18.24 7.56 -4.44
CA ARG A 179 18.99 7.21 -3.22
C ARG A 179 20.38 6.67 -3.55
N SER A 180 21.36 7.00 -2.71
CA SER A 180 22.70 6.40 -2.70
C SER A 180 22.78 5.29 -1.65
N GLY A 181 23.73 4.37 -1.80
CA GLY A 181 23.94 3.27 -0.85
C GLY A 181 23.13 2.01 -1.18
N ASP A 182 23.37 0.94 -0.42
CA ASP A 182 22.68 -0.34 -0.58
C ASP A 182 21.20 -0.21 -0.19
N GLU A 183 20.30 -0.88 -0.92
CA GLU A 183 18.87 -0.94 -0.62
C GLU A 183 18.57 -1.54 0.75
N ASN A 184 19.44 -2.42 1.22
CA ASN A 184 19.32 -3.07 2.52
C ASN A 184 20.03 -2.30 3.66
N ASP A 185 20.65 -1.16 3.35
CA ASP A 185 21.32 -0.32 4.35
C ASP A 185 20.32 0.64 5.01
N ASN A 186 20.15 0.44 6.32
CA ASN A 186 19.24 1.24 7.16
C ASN A 186 19.70 2.70 7.30
N GLU A 187 21.01 2.96 7.31
CA GLU A 187 21.53 4.34 7.38
C GLU A 187 21.19 5.08 6.07
N ALA A 188 21.43 4.43 4.93
CA ALA A 188 21.06 4.96 3.63
C ALA A 188 19.56 5.22 3.51
N ALA A 189 18.71 4.30 4.00
CA ALA A 189 17.26 4.49 4.04
C ALA A 189 16.86 5.68 4.93
N THR A 190 17.45 5.79 6.13
CA THR A 190 17.16 6.87 7.07
C THR A 190 17.53 8.23 6.48
N LYS A 191 18.73 8.38 5.92
CA LYS A 191 19.18 9.63 5.29
C LYS A 191 18.38 10.03 4.08
N PHE A 192 17.86 9.05 3.33
CA PHE A 192 16.95 9.33 2.24
C PHE A 192 15.59 9.84 2.74
N VAL A 193 15.02 9.23 3.78
CA VAL A 193 13.77 9.71 4.38
C VAL A 193 13.93 11.10 4.98
N GLU A 194 15.05 11.38 5.67
CA GLU A 194 15.38 12.74 6.14
C GLU A 194 15.39 13.75 4.97
N ALA A 195 15.92 13.38 3.79
CA ALA A 195 15.89 14.25 2.61
C ALA A 195 14.47 14.50 2.09
N LEU A 196 13.59 13.48 2.10
CA LEU A 196 12.17 13.65 1.78
C LEU A 196 11.49 14.58 2.79
N GLU A 197 11.82 14.45 4.07
CA GLU A 197 11.29 15.31 5.14
C GLU A 197 11.78 16.75 5.03
N THR A 198 13.04 16.99 4.64
CA THR A 198 13.56 18.32 4.31
C THR A 198 12.71 18.98 3.22
N ILE A 199 12.46 18.25 2.11
CA ILE A 199 11.63 18.76 1.01
C ILE A 199 10.20 19.03 1.47
N ARG A 200 9.60 18.08 2.22
CA ARG A 200 8.24 18.21 2.78
C ARG A 200 8.11 19.41 3.72
N GLN A 201 9.09 19.64 4.58
CA GLN A 201 9.11 20.77 5.52
C GLN A 201 9.20 22.10 4.78
N ALA A 202 10.09 22.20 3.78
CA ALA A 202 10.28 23.42 3.00
C ALA A 202 9.08 23.75 2.10
N THR A 203 8.39 22.74 1.56
CA THR A 203 7.29 22.92 0.60
C THR A 203 5.90 22.87 1.23
N GLY A 204 5.77 22.29 2.42
CA GLY A 204 4.50 22.11 3.11
C GLY A 204 3.55 21.08 2.47
N VAL A 205 4.02 20.31 1.47
CA VAL A 205 3.22 19.31 0.73
C VAL A 205 3.73 17.89 0.95
N THR A 206 2.92 16.89 0.60
CA THR A 206 3.35 15.49 0.62
C THR A 206 4.39 15.21 -0.46
N VAL A 207 5.41 14.44 -0.08
CA VAL A 207 6.42 13.89 -1.01
C VAL A 207 6.19 12.38 -1.10
N LEU A 208 5.69 11.93 -2.26
CA LEU A 208 5.35 10.54 -2.54
C LEU A 208 6.44 9.91 -3.40
N CYS A 209 6.87 8.70 -3.08
CA CYS A 209 7.89 8.01 -3.88
C CYS A 209 7.51 6.58 -4.23
N ALA A 210 8.03 6.07 -5.35
CA ALA A 210 7.86 4.68 -5.75
C ALA A 210 9.06 3.85 -5.29
N HIS A 211 8.83 2.80 -4.52
CA HIS A 211 9.87 1.87 -4.09
C HIS A 211 9.65 0.48 -4.69
N HIS A 212 10.73 -0.15 -5.17
CA HIS A 212 10.65 -1.49 -5.71
C HIS A 212 10.78 -2.51 -4.58
N SER A 213 9.82 -3.43 -4.48
CA SER A 213 10.01 -4.61 -3.65
C SER A 213 10.51 -5.80 -4.47
N ARG A 214 11.05 -6.81 -3.80
CA ARG A 214 11.46 -8.07 -4.44
C ARG A 214 10.23 -8.85 -4.95
N LYS A 215 10.43 -9.63 -6.01
CA LYS A 215 9.40 -10.54 -6.57
C LYS A 215 8.97 -11.57 -5.51
N GLY A 216 7.66 -11.80 -5.40
CA GLY A 216 7.09 -12.80 -4.48
C GLY A 216 6.52 -12.25 -3.16
N SER A 217 6.60 -10.95 -2.91
CA SER A 217 5.87 -10.32 -1.80
C SER A 217 4.36 -10.38 -2.07
N THR A 218 3.58 -10.77 -1.06
CA THR A 218 2.11 -10.70 -1.07
C THR A 218 1.61 -9.25 -1.01
N GLY A 219 2.45 -8.33 -0.51
CA GLY A 219 2.10 -6.95 -0.24
C GLY A 219 1.03 -6.81 0.86
N ASP A 220 0.84 -7.82 1.71
CA ASP A 220 -0.22 -7.83 2.72
C ASP A 220 0.14 -7.09 4.01
N THR A 221 1.42 -7.04 4.35
CA THR A 221 1.93 -6.37 5.54
C THR A 221 3.16 -5.53 5.19
N ALA A 222 3.54 -4.62 6.10
CA ALA A 222 4.81 -3.90 5.98
C ALA A 222 6.01 -4.87 6.00
N ASP A 223 5.94 -5.93 6.80
CA ASP A 223 6.98 -6.97 6.92
C ASP A 223 7.12 -7.84 5.66
N ASP A 224 6.03 -8.04 4.92
CA ASP A 224 6.05 -8.76 3.63
C ASP A 224 6.86 -8.02 2.57
N ILE A 225 7.19 -6.75 2.80
CA ILE A 225 8.11 -5.97 1.98
C ILE A 225 9.55 -6.23 2.44
N ARG A 226 10.02 -7.48 2.25
CA ARG A 226 11.42 -7.85 2.51
C ARG A 226 12.38 -6.96 1.70
N GLY A 227 13.22 -6.22 2.41
CA GLY A 227 14.20 -5.28 1.85
C GLY A 227 13.79 -3.81 1.92
N ALA A 228 12.57 -3.50 2.40
CA ALA A 228 12.13 -2.12 2.61
C ALA A 228 11.59 -1.84 4.01
N SER A 229 11.66 -2.79 4.95
CA SER A 229 11.05 -2.65 6.28
C SER A 229 11.54 -1.40 7.00
N SER A 230 12.86 -1.15 7.05
CA SER A 230 13.42 0.07 7.65
C SER A 230 13.02 1.35 6.93
N PHE A 231 12.91 1.30 5.59
CA PHE A 231 12.44 2.42 4.79
C PHE A 231 10.96 2.73 5.07
N VAL A 232 10.10 1.71 5.08
CA VAL A 232 8.67 1.83 5.43
C VAL A 232 8.50 2.28 6.88
N ASP A 233 9.35 1.80 7.78
CA ASP A 233 9.33 2.14 9.20
C ASP A 233 9.69 3.61 9.47
N ALA A 234 10.55 4.20 8.65
CA ALA A 234 10.87 5.62 8.73
C ALA A 234 9.76 6.52 8.14
N LEU A 235 8.88 6.00 7.29
CA LEU A 235 7.79 6.78 6.67
C LEU A 235 6.55 6.90 7.57
N ARG A 236 5.72 7.92 7.33
CA ARG A 236 4.43 8.11 8.00
C ARG A 236 3.24 7.50 7.25
N PHE A 237 3.45 7.16 5.98
CA PHE A 237 2.48 6.47 5.14
C PHE A 237 3.20 5.55 4.15
N ALA A 238 2.73 4.32 4.01
CA ALA A 238 3.15 3.42 2.96
C ALA A 238 2.00 2.52 2.51
N ALA A 239 1.91 2.32 1.21
CA ALA A 239 0.97 1.40 0.59
C ALA A 239 1.67 0.48 -0.41
N THR A 240 1.09 -0.69 -0.64
CA THR A 240 1.60 -1.68 -1.58
C THR A 240 0.73 -1.74 -2.83
N LEU A 241 1.37 -2.01 -3.96
CA LEU A 241 0.69 -2.59 -5.13
C LEU A 241 1.16 -4.03 -5.31
N ALA A 242 0.22 -4.95 -5.47
CA ALA A 242 0.52 -6.37 -5.66
C ALA A 242 -0.40 -7.00 -6.71
N VAL A 243 0.18 -7.86 -7.55
CA VAL A 243 -0.56 -8.80 -8.40
C VAL A 243 -0.82 -10.07 -7.58
N PRO A 244 -1.99 -10.74 -7.71
CA PRO A 244 -2.19 -12.03 -7.04
C PRO A 244 -1.07 -13.01 -7.37
N ASN A 245 -0.57 -13.72 -6.35
CA ASN A 245 0.37 -14.82 -6.59
C ASN A 245 -0.39 -16.08 -7.10
N PRO A 246 0.30 -17.12 -7.59
CA PRO A 246 -0.37 -18.31 -8.15
C PRO A 246 -1.35 -19.00 -7.17
N GLU A 247 -1.06 -18.98 -5.87
CA GLU A 247 -2.00 -19.54 -4.89
C GLU A 247 -3.26 -18.70 -4.72
N GLN A 248 -3.12 -17.37 -4.73
CA GLN A 248 -4.24 -16.44 -4.67
C GLN A 248 -5.08 -16.50 -5.95
N ALA A 249 -4.43 -16.51 -7.13
CA ALA A 249 -5.09 -16.64 -8.42
C ALA A 249 -5.95 -17.91 -8.49
N LYS A 250 -5.40 -19.05 -8.06
CA LYS A 250 -6.15 -20.32 -7.97
C LYS A 250 -7.38 -20.21 -7.05
N LYS A 251 -7.21 -19.57 -5.88
CA LYS A 251 -8.34 -19.32 -4.95
C LYS A 251 -9.35 -18.32 -5.51
N MET A 252 -8.98 -17.49 -6.46
CA MET A 252 -9.86 -16.52 -7.12
C MET A 252 -10.48 -17.08 -8.40
N GLY A 253 -10.13 -18.31 -8.80
CA GLY A 253 -10.58 -18.90 -10.07
C GLY A 253 -10.03 -18.21 -11.31
N LEU A 254 -8.93 -17.47 -11.17
CA LEU A 254 -8.35 -16.66 -12.24
C LEU A 254 -7.32 -17.46 -13.02
N ASP A 255 -7.30 -17.28 -14.34
CA ASP A 255 -6.18 -17.72 -15.16
C ASP A 255 -4.96 -16.77 -15.06
N ASP A 256 -3.85 -17.16 -15.68
CA ASP A 256 -2.59 -16.40 -15.65
C ASP A 256 -2.71 -15.02 -16.31
N ASP A 257 -3.55 -14.86 -17.33
CA ASP A 257 -3.74 -13.60 -18.06
C ASP A 257 -4.61 -12.63 -17.25
N GLU A 258 -5.72 -13.10 -16.69
CA GLU A 258 -6.57 -12.33 -15.80
C GLU A 258 -5.83 -11.91 -14.53
N CYS A 259 -5.03 -12.81 -13.98
CA CYS A 259 -4.20 -12.54 -12.82
C CYS A 259 -3.24 -11.37 -13.08
N ARG A 260 -2.50 -11.38 -14.19
CA ARG A 260 -1.53 -10.32 -14.55
C ARG A 260 -2.17 -8.96 -14.76
N LYS A 261 -3.45 -8.92 -15.11
CA LYS A 261 -4.22 -7.68 -15.28
C LYS A 261 -4.71 -7.12 -13.96
N LEU A 262 -4.79 -7.91 -12.90
CA LEU A 262 -5.27 -7.45 -11.59
C LEU A 262 -4.13 -6.86 -10.75
N VAL A 263 -4.44 -5.73 -10.11
CA VAL A 263 -3.52 -5.04 -9.20
C VAL A 263 -4.31 -4.66 -7.96
N ARG A 264 -3.84 -5.10 -6.79
CA ARG A 264 -4.39 -4.70 -5.49
C ARG A 264 -3.58 -3.54 -4.94
N PHE A 265 -4.26 -2.48 -4.54
CA PHE A 265 -3.71 -1.47 -3.63
C PHE A 265 -4.03 -1.85 -2.19
N LYS A 266 -3.08 -1.67 -1.27
CA LYS A 266 -3.31 -1.85 0.17
C LYS A 266 -2.46 -0.88 1.00
N VAL A 267 -3.06 -0.17 1.94
CA VAL A 267 -2.32 0.58 2.96
C VAL A 267 -1.68 -0.43 3.92
N VAL A 268 -0.35 -0.37 4.04
CA VAL A 268 0.41 -1.24 4.96
C VAL A 268 0.91 -0.49 6.18
N LYS A 269 0.96 0.84 6.10
CA LYS A 269 1.29 1.72 7.21
C LYS A 269 0.62 3.08 7.03
N SER A 270 -0.01 3.55 8.09
CA SER A 270 -0.46 4.94 8.20
C SER A 270 -0.46 5.35 9.66
N ASN A 271 0.13 6.51 9.96
CA ASN A 271 0.01 7.16 11.27
C ASN A 271 -1.29 7.96 11.41
N TYR A 272 -2.12 7.94 10.37
CA TYR A 272 -3.34 8.69 10.25
C TYR A 272 -4.50 7.77 9.91
N ARG A 273 -5.72 8.17 10.26
CA ARG A 273 -6.90 7.42 9.86
C ARG A 273 -7.09 7.52 8.35
N THR A 274 -7.07 6.37 7.68
CA THR A 274 -7.52 6.17 6.31
C THR A 274 -8.94 5.62 6.33
N ASP A 275 -9.76 6.02 5.36
CA ASP A 275 -11.12 5.47 5.19
C ASP A 275 -11.12 4.34 4.16
N THR A 276 -10.10 4.27 3.30
CA THR A 276 -9.89 3.19 2.33
C THR A 276 -8.53 2.54 2.54
N ASP A 277 -8.55 1.30 3.03
CA ASP A 277 -7.32 0.54 3.31
C ASP A 277 -6.92 -0.42 2.19
N ALA A 278 -7.85 -0.79 1.31
CA ALA A 278 -7.55 -1.64 0.16
C ALA A 278 -8.61 -1.48 -0.94
N PHE A 279 -8.18 -1.56 -2.19
CA PHE A 279 -9.06 -1.68 -3.35
C PHE A 279 -8.35 -2.40 -4.49
N TRP A 280 -9.15 -2.83 -5.47
CA TRP A 280 -8.65 -3.54 -6.64
C TRP A 280 -8.74 -2.67 -7.88
N MET A 281 -7.77 -2.86 -8.75
CA MET A 281 -7.68 -2.25 -10.06
C MET A 281 -7.42 -3.31 -11.12
N ARG A 282 -7.82 -3.01 -12.35
CA ARG A 282 -7.50 -3.79 -13.53
C ARG A 282 -6.69 -2.95 -14.51
N ARG A 283 -5.66 -3.55 -15.08
CA ARG A 283 -4.82 -2.95 -16.11
C ARG A 283 -5.51 -3.06 -17.47
N THR A 284 -5.61 -1.92 -18.14
CA THR A 284 -6.10 -1.82 -19.52
C THR A 284 -5.00 -2.14 -20.53
N THR A 285 -5.37 -2.26 -21.81
CA THR A 285 -4.42 -2.50 -22.90
C THR A 285 -3.30 -1.44 -22.98
N GLY A 286 -3.62 -0.19 -22.66
CA GLY A 286 -2.66 0.92 -22.62
C GLY A 286 -1.81 0.98 -21.34
N GLY A 287 -2.02 0.06 -20.40
CA GLY A 287 -1.28 -0.01 -19.14
C GLY A 287 -1.86 0.82 -17.99
N ALA A 288 -2.76 1.77 -18.27
CA ALA A 288 -3.49 2.52 -17.26
C ALA A 288 -4.39 1.60 -16.42
N LEU A 289 -4.66 1.98 -15.18
CA LEU A 289 -5.41 1.22 -14.20
C LEU A 289 -6.85 1.75 -14.11
N GLU A 290 -7.81 0.86 -14.01
CA GLU A 290 -9.22 1.17 -13.74
C GLU A 290 -9.66 0.49 -12.46
N TRP A 291 -10.57 1.09 -11.71
CA TRP A 291 -11.16 0.45 -10.53
C TRP A 291 -11.89 -0.84 -10.93
N THR A 292 -11.83 -1.87 -10.10
CA THR A 292 -12.62 -3.09 -10.27
C THR A 292 -13.08 -3.60 -8.92
N GLU A 293 -14.18 -4.35 -8.92
CA GLU A 293 -14.58 -5.13 -7.75
C GLU A 293 -13.50 -6.14 -7.36
N ALA A 294 -13.46 -6.46 -6.07
CA ALA A 294 -12.56 -7.50 -5.57
C ALA A 294 -12.94 -8.86 -6.19
N PRO A 295 -11.97 -9.64 -6.69
CA PRO A 295 -12.25 -10.95 -7.23
C PRO A 295 -12.86 -11.86 -6.15
N MET A 296 -13.89 -12.62 -6.52
CA MET A 296 -14.51 -13.59 -5.60
C MET A 296 -13.47 -14.62 -5.18
N VAL A 297 -13.30 -14.81 -3.87
CA VAL A 297 -12.45 -15.86 -3.33
C VAL A 297 -13.29 -17.14 -3.24
N ILE A 298 -13.00 -18.10 -4.12
CA ILE A 298 -13.46 -19.48 -4.04
C ILE A 298 -12.88 -20.05 -2.74
N LYS A 299 -13.73 -20.25 -1.73
CA LYS A 299 -13.33 -20.75 -0.41
C LYS A 299 -12.85 -22.20 -0.49
N GLY A 300 -11.57 -22.41 -0.78
CA GLY A 300 -10.89 -23.70 -0.60
C GLY A 300 -10.77 -24.18 0.86
N ALA A 301 -11.37 -23.46 1.81
CA ALA A 301 -11.62 -23.96 3.16
C ALA A 301 -12.70 -25.05 3.15
N ASP A 302 -13.72 -24.90 2.31
CA ASP A 302 -14.76 -25.91 2.11
C ASP A 302 -14.15 -27.15 1.43
N GLU A 303 -13.32 -27.02 0.40
CA GLU A 303 -12.70 -28.20 -0.24
C GLU A 303 -11.80 -29.03 0.70
N ARG A 304 -11.02 -28.38 1.59
CA ARG A 304 -10.17 -29.10 2.55
C ARG A 304 -10.97 -29.69 3.71
N ALA A 305 -12.00 -29.01 4.18
CA ALA A 305 -12.92 -29.54 5.19
C ALA A 305 -13.76 -30.70 4.61
N GLU A 306 -14.22 -30.54 3.37
CA GLU A 306 -14.96 -31.54 2.60
C GLU A 306 -14.10 -32.77 2.35
N LYS A 307 -12.88 -32.60 1.84
CA LYS A 307 -11.97 -33.73 1.63
C LYS A 307 -11.66 -34.46 2.94
N ARG A 308 -11.41 -33.74 4.04
CA ARG A 308 -11.20 -34.34 5.37
C ARG A 308 -12.43 -35.13 5.83
N TYR A 309 -13.63 -34.61 5.57
CA TYR A 309 -14.87 -35.28 5.91
C TYR A 309 -15.09 -36.54 5.05
N GLN A 310 -14.90 -36.45 3.73
CA GLN A 310 -14.98 -37.59 2.80
C GLN A 310 -13.97 -38.70 3.14
N ASP A 311 -12.73 -38.34 3.51
CA ASP A 311 -11.70 -39.29 3.93
C ASP A 311 -12.06 -39.94 5.29
N ALA A 312 -12.67 -39.19 6.21
CA ALA A 312 -13.03 -39.67 7.55
C ALA A 312 -14.33 -40.49 7.57
N LEU A 313 -15.29 -40.19 6.70
CA LEU A 313 -16.65 -40.75 6.76
C LEU A 313 -16.68 -42.30 6.68
N PRO A 314 -15.97 -42.97 5.75
CA PRO A 314 -15.92 -44.44 5.73
C PRO A 314 -15.35 -45.05 7.02
N LEU A 315 -14.36 -44.38 7.61
CA LEU A 315 -13.71 -44.81 8.86
C LEU A 315 -14.64 -44.60 10.07
N ILE A 316 -15.42 -43.50 10.09
CA ILE A 316 -16.43 -43.24 11.12
C ILE A 316 -17.49 -44.33 11.10
N VAL A 317 -18.08 -44.59 9.92
CA VAL A 317 -19.10 -45.64 9.72
C VAL A 317 -18.56 -47.01 10.13
N LYS A 318 -17.33 -47.35 9.73
CA LYS A 318 -16.67 -48.60 10.12
C LYS A 318 -16.53 -48.72 11.64
N LYS A 319 -16.08 -47.67 12.33
CA LYS A 319 -15.94 -47.69 13.80
C LYS A 319 -17.26 -47.84 14.53
N VAL A 320 -18.35 -47.27 14.01
CA VAL A 320 -19.70 -47.49 14.58
C VAL A 320 -20.12 -48.94 14.38
N LYS A 321 -19.90 -49.55 13.20
CA LYS A 321 -20.15 -50.99 12.95
C LYS A 321 -19.31 -51.91 13.85
N ASP A 322 -18.06 -51.55 14.09
CA ASP A 322 -17.12 -52.29 14.95
C ASP A 322 -17.42 -52.14 16.46
N GLY A 323 -18.51 -51.45 16.82
CA GLY A 323 -19.01 -51.37 18.20
C GLY A 323 -18.71 -50.07 18.94
N ASN A 324 -18.20 -49.02 18.28
CA ASN A 324 -18.09 -47.70 18.89
C ASN A 324 -19.45 -46.99 18.95
N LYS A 325 -20.16 -47.20 20.05
CA LYS A 325 -21.53 -46.68 20.24
C LYS A 325 -21.61 -45.22 20.70
N ARG A 326 -20.51 -44.49 20.94
CA ARG A 326 -20.59 -43.13 21.52
C ARG A 326 -19.71 -42.14 20.78
N ALA A 327 -20.27 -40.96 20.48
CA ALA A 327 -19.56 -39.88 19.79
C ALA A 327 -18.30 -39.42 20.55
N ASN A 328 -18.36 -39.31 21.87
CA ASN A 328 -17.22 -38.88 22.69
C ASN A 328 -16.05 -39.88 22.69
N ARG A 329 -16.28 -41.17 22.37
CA ARG A 329 -15.22 -42.18 22.29
C ARG A 329 -14.35 -42.01 21.05
N PHE A 330 -14.78 -41.25 20.04
CA PHE A 330 -13.96 -40.97 18.86
C PHE A 330 -12.67 -40.20 19.18
N ARG A 331 -12.62 -39.46 20.30
CA ARG A 331 -11.40 -38.76 20.75
C ARG A 331 -10.19 -39.69 20.89
N GLN A 332 -10.41 -40.98 21.19
CA GLN A 332 -9.33 -41.96 21.34
C GLN A 332 -8.64 -42.31 20.00
N TYR A 333 -9.24 -41.92 18.87
CA TYR A 333 -8.69 -42.13 17.53
C TYR A 333 -8.15 -40.84 16.90
N ALA A 334 -8.19 -39.72 17.64
CA ALA A 334 -7.67 -38.43 17.19
C ALA A 334 -6.14 -38.35 17.31
N GLY A 335 -5.55 -37.36 16.65
CA GLY A 335 -4.10 -37.11 16.62
C GLY A 335 -3.51 -37.31 15.23
N LYS A 336 -2.33 -36.73 14.99
CA LYS A 336 -1.60 -36.86 13.70
C LYS A 336 -1.22 -38.30 13.39
N GLU A 337 -0.94 -39.10 14.41
CA GLU A 337 -0.66 -40.54 14.30
C GLU A 337 -1.91 -41.41 14.50
N GLY A 338 -3.07 -40.79 14.75
CA GLY A 338 -4.35 -41.47 14.92
C GLY A 338 -4.92 -41.95 13.58
N ILE A 339 -5.88 -42.87 13.62
CA ILE A 339 -6.49 -43.52 12.45
C ILE A 339 -7.10 -42.49 11.46
N PHE A 340 -7.52 -41.33 11.96
CA PHE A 340 -8.11 -40.26 11.16
C PHE A 340 -7.11 -39.17 10.75
N GLY A 341 -5.86 -39.22 11.22
CA GLY A 341 -4.81 -38.25 10.89
C GLY A 341 -5.15 -36.80 11.23
N MET A 342 -6.09 -36.56 12.16
CA MET A 342 -6.63 -35.23 12.46
C MET A 342 -6.84 -35.00 13.96
N GLY A 343 -6.78 -33.75 14.38
CA GLY A 343 -6.98 -33.36 15.79
C GLY A 343 -8.41 -33.60 16.28
N GLU A 344 -8.58 -33.65 17.60
CA GLU A 344 -9.85 -34.00 18.26
C GLU A 344 -11.02 -33.10 17.85
N GLN A 345 -10.79 -31.78 17.76
CA GLN A 345 -11.82 -30.83 17.36
C GLN A 345 -12.32 -31.08 15.92
N SER A 346 -11.41 -31.37 14.99
CA SER A 346 -11.74 -31.68 13.60
C SER A 346 -12.51 -33.00 13.47
N LEU A 347 -12.08 -34.04 14.21
CA LEU A 347 -12.74 -35.34 14.20
C LEU A 347 -14.14 -35.25 14.81
N ARG A 348 -14.31 -34.48 15.90
CA ARG A 348 -15.62 -34.22 16.50
C ARG A 348 -16.56 -33.53 15.51
N GLY A 349 -16.06 -32.57 14.72
CA GLY A 349 -16.82 -31.92 13.65
C GLY A 349 -17.28 -32.91 12.57
N CYS A 350 -16.40 -33.81 12.13
CA CYS A 350 -16.75 -34.83 11.13
C CYS A 350 -17.81 -35.82 11.65
N VAL A 351 -17.72 -36.24 12.92
CA VAL A 351 -18.72 -37.15 13.54
C VAL A 351 -20.08 -36.46 13.67
N ALA A 352 -20.10 -35.18 14.08
CA ALA A 352 -21.35 -34.41 14.16
C ALA A 352 -22.02 -34.29 12.78
N ARG A 353 -21.23 -33.96 11.76
CA ARG A 353 -21.71 -33.87 10.37
C ARG A 353 -22.24 -35.20 9.84
N ALA A 354 -21.58 -36.33 10.15
CA ALA A 354 -22.05 -37.66 9.75
C ALA A 354 -23.41 -38.04 10.39
N ILE A 355 -23.73 -37.49 11.57
CA ILE A 355 -25.04 -37.65 12.20
C ILE A 355 -26.09 -36.78 11.49
N GLU A 356 -25.74 -35.53 11.20
CA GLU A 356 -26.60 -34.57 10.51
C GLU A 356 -26.97 -35.01 9.09
N GLU A 357 -26.00 -35.54 8.33
CA GLU A 357 -26.21 -36.07 6.97
C GLU A 357 -26.83 -37.48 6.97
N GLY A 358 -27.10 -38.06 8.14
CA GLY A 358 -27.77 -39.36 8.28
C GLY A 358 -26.92 -40.59 7.92
N ALA A 359 -25.61 -40.43 7.71
CA ALA A 359 -24.70 -41.55 7.47
C ALA A 359 -24.53 -42.46 8.71
N ILE A 360 -24.71 -41.90 9.90
CA ILE A 360 -24.89 -42.60 11.18
C ILE A 360 -26.04 -41.96 11.95
N THR A 361 -26.72 -42.71 12.81
CA THR A 361 -27.83 -42.22 13.64
C THR A 361 -27.43 -42.19 15.11
N GLN A 362 -27.96 -41.21 15.85
CA GLN A 362 -27.80 -41.12 17.30
C GLN A 362 -29.16 -41.28 17.99
N ALA A 363 -29.33 -42.35 18.77
CA ALA A 363 -30.54 -42.57 19.55
C ALA A 363 -30.63 -41.61 20.76
N ALA A 364 -31.82 -41.46 21.33
CA ALA A 364 -32.06 -40.60 22.51
C ALA A 364 -31.22 -40.98 23.74
N ASN A 365 -30.81 -42.25 23.85
CA ASN A 365 -29.90 -42.70 24.89
C ASN A 365 -28.43 -42.34 24.62
N GLY A 366 -28.14 -41.71 23.47
CA GLY A 366 -26.83 -41.28 23.00
C GLY A 366 -26.03 -42.32 22.21
N ASP A 367 -26.60 -43.50 21.94
CA ASP A 367 -25.92 -44.57 21.19
C ASP A 367 -25.92 -44.29 19.67
N LEU A 368 -24.78 -44.58 19.04
CA LEU A 368 -24.58 -44.48 17.60
C LEU A 368 -24.87 -45.81 16.90
N SER A 369 -25.56 -45.75 15.76
CA SER A 369 -25.78 -46.88 14.85
C SER A 369 -25.62 -46.45 13.40
N VAL A 370 -25.42 -47.41 12.49
CA VAL A 370 -25.48 -47.15 11.04
C VAL A 370 -26.91 -47.46 10.59
N PRO A 371 -27.57 -46.60 9.80
CA PRO A 371 -28.88 -46.89 9.25
C PRO A 371 -28.86 -48.23 8.51
N THR A 372 -29.79 -49.11 8.84
CA THR A 372 -30.13 -50.24 7.97
C THR A 372 -30.97 -49.67 6.82
N GLY A 373 -30.37 -49.60 5.64
CA GLY A 373 -31.08 -49.18 4.42
C GLY A 373 -32.26 -50.09 4.07
#